data_AF-A0A6H1ZB63-F1
#
_entry.id   AF-A0A6H1ZB63-F1
#
_cell.length_a   1.000
_cell.length_b   1.000
_cell.length_c   1.000
_cell.angle_alpha   90.00
_cell.angle_beta   90.00
_cell.angle_gamma   90.00
#
_symmetry.space_group_name_H-M   'P 1'
#
loop_
_entity.id
_entity.type
_entity.pdbx_description
1 polymer ?
#
loop_
_entity_poly.entity_id
_entity_poly.type
_entity_poly.pdbx_seq_one_letter_code
_entity_poly.pdbx_strand_id
1 'polypeptide(L)'
;MLDERFWSKVNKDTPSGCWEWTANKNNKGYGRFTVDSYAGKQLAHRLAYKDAFGPIPKDGLILHSCDNPACVNPAHLRIGTHKANVADMDERGRRNPPHLKGETNPSSKLTDIQVIEIRRAYIAGEKRESIGPRYGLSPLSVSDITSGRAWKHLLGVDGAPSLADLKAARRITSVAEADAREVWRLHFERKSVPEIVEQTGLGFHAVAGIVGGKTWRHLPDAPTVEELHAGGVGRGHNQFSRGGDTRSAHPKTKIPTSEIPAILARLAAGETLEAVGKTYGVKKTAIWHIKKAASPSC
;
A
#
# COMPACT_ATOMS: atom_id res chain seq x y z
N MET A 1 27.61 35.53 -6.73
CA MET A 1 28.74 34.67 -7.16
C MET A 1 29.63 34.43 -5.97
N LEU A 2 30.18 33.23 -5.83
CA LEU A 2 31.15 32.91 -4.77
C LEU A 2 32.45 33.69 -5.00
N ASP A 3 33.00 34.23 -3.91
CA ASP A 3 34.19 35.06 -3.95
C ASP A 3 35.49 34.23 -3.85
N GLU A 4 36.62 34.93 -3.99
CA GLU A 4 37.95 34.34 -3.88
C GLU A 4 38.22 33.69 -2.51
N ARG A 5 37.54 34.12 -1.43
CA ARG A 5 37.66 33.50 -0.10
C ARG A 5 37.09 32.09 -0.06
N PHE A 6 36.12 31.79 -0.92
CA PHE A 6 35.59 30.44 -1.08
C PHE A 6 36.59 29.58 -1.86
N TRP A 7 36.98 30.04 -3.06
CA TRP A 7 37.78 29.23 -3.98
C TRP A 7 39.23 29.00 -3.50
N SER A 8 39.79 29.89 -2.68
CA SER A 8 41.07 29.68 -2.00
C SER A 8 41.07 28.52 -0.99
N LYS A 9 39.90 28.00 -0.60
CA LYS A 9 39.75 26.86 0.33
C LYS A 9 39.48 25.53 -0.39
N VAL A 10 39.71 25.50 -1.70
CA VAL A 10 39.40 24.35 -2.56
C VAL A 10 40.68 23.85 -3.22
N ASN A 11 41.09 22.62 -2.87
CA ASN A 11 42.16 21.93 -3.59
C ASN A 11 41.57 21.18 -4.79
N LYS A 12 41.93 21.60 -6.02
CA LYS A 12 41.47 20.97 -7.27
C LYS A 12 42.44 19.90 -7.79
N ASP A 13 43.66 19.87 -7.27
CA ASP A 13 44.73 18.98 -7.73
C ASP A 13 44.64 17.64 -6.99
N THR A 14 43.55 16.91 -7.24
CA THR A 14 43.36 15.56 -6.70
C THR A 14 43.28 14.52 -7.81
N PRO A 15 43.92 13.34 -7.64
CA PRO A 15 43.81 12.24 -8.61
C PRO A 15 42.38 11.72 -8.82
N SER A 16 41.48 11.95 -7.86
CA SER A 16 40.08 11.52 -7.92
C SER A 16 39.18 12.46 -8.74
N GLY A 17 39.71 13.60 -9.21
CA GLY A 17 38.91 14.66 -9.84
C GLY A 17 37.99 15.41 -8.87
N CYS A 18 38.08 15.12 -7.56
CA CYS A 18 37.35 15.87 -6.54
C CYS A 18 37.97 17.25 -6.32
N TRP A 19 37.12 18.23 -6.03
CA TRP A 19 37.57 19.53 -5.56
C TRP A 19 37.42 19.53 -4.04
N GLU A 20 38.51 19.27 -3.33
CA GLU A 20 38.50 19.02 -1.89
C GLU A 20 38.38 20.31 -1.08
N TRP A 21 37.42 20.34 -0.16
CA TRP A 21 37.32 21.42 0.82
C TRP A 21 38.39 21.27 1.91
N THR A 22 39.28 22.25 2.01
CA THR A 22 40.43 22.22 2.93
C THR A 22 40.17 22.95 4.25
N ALA A 23 39.06 23.68 4.38
CA ALA A 23 38.71 24.42 5.59
C ALA A 23 37.77 23.63 6.54
N ASN A 24 37.06 24.35 7.42
CA ASN A 24 36.21 23.76 8.45
C ASN A 24 35.19 22.77 7.86
N LYS A 25 35.11 21.57 8.46
CA LYS A 25 34.18 20.49 8.13
C LYS A 25 33.32 20.16 9.36
N ASN A 26 32.11 19.66 9.14
CA ASN A 26 31.31 19.10 10.23
C ASN A 26 31.78 17.68 10.62
N ASN A 27 31.17 17.10 11.65
CA ASN A 27 31.45 15.73 12.10
C ASN A 27 31.15 14.63 11.07
N LYS A 28 30.47 14.96 9.96
CA LYS A 28 30.18 14.07 8.84
C LYS A 28 31.09 14.33 7.63
N GLY A 29 32.13 15.16 7.78
CA GLY A 29 33.10 15.48 6.73
C GLY A 29 32.67 16.56 5.73
N TYR A 30 31.45 17.10 5.82
CA TYR A 30 30.99 18.13 4.89
C TYR A 30 31.61 19.49 5.20
N GLY A 31 32.16 20.12 4.15
CA GLY A 31 32.70 21.48 4.22
C GLY A 31 31.65 22.52 4.64
N ARG A 32 32.06 23.48 5.46
CA ARG A 32 31.25 24.61 5.91
C ARG A 32 31.93 25.93 5.54
N PHE A 33 31.14 26.88 5.07
CA PHE A 33 31.59 28.21 4.71
C PHE A 33 30.62 29.28 5.21
N THR A 34 31.16 30.38 5.71
CA THR A 34 30.39 31.55 6.12
C THR A 34 30.44 32.57 4.99
N VAL A 35 29.30 32.80 4.34
CA VAL A 35 29.19 33.76 3.23
C VAL A 35 29.37 35.18 3.76
N ASP A 36 28.60 35.53 4.79
CA ASP A 36 28.69 36.78 5.56
C ASP A 36 28.37 36.51 7.04
N SER A 37 28.63 37.50 7.90
CA SER A 37 28.45 37.40 9.34
C SER A 37 26.99 37.20 9.80
N TYR A 38 26.01 37.56 8.96
CA TYR A 38 24.59 37.52 9.29
C TYR A 38 23.91 36.23 8.81
N ALA A 39 24.37 35.63 7.71
CA ALA A 39 23.79 34.45 7.08
C ALA A 39 24.26 33.12 7.69
N GLY A 40 25.29 33.15 8.54
CA GLY A 40 25.81 31.97 9.24
C GLY A 40 26.54 30.95 8.35
N LYS A 41 26.89 29.80 8.93
CA LYS A 41 27.65 28.73 8.25
C LYS A 41 26.74 27.90 7.33
N GLN A 42 26.99 27.95 6.03
CA GLN A 42 26.33 27.12 5.02
C GLN A 42 27.23 25.95 4.57
N LEU A 43 26.64 24.94 3.94
CA LEU A 43 27.37 23.79 3.41
C LEU A 43 28.08 24.18 2.11
N ALA A 44 29.39 23.92 2.02
CA ALA A 44 30.23 24.37 0.92
C ALA A 44 29.80 23.77 -0.43
N HIS A 45 29.45 22.48 -0.48
CA HIS A 45 28.96 21.85 -1.71
C HIS A 45 27.63 22.43 -2.20
N ARG A 46 26.72 22.87 -1.29
CA ARG A 46 25.47 23.52 -1.68
C ARG A 46 25.71 24.90 -2.27
N LEU A 47 26.69 25.62 -1.73
CA LEU A 47 27.13 26.89 -2.27
C LEU A 47 27.72 26.73 -3.68
N ALA A 48 28.65 25.77 -3.86
CA ALA A 48 29.25 25.49 -5.16
C ALA A 48 28.21 25.06 -6.21
N TYR A 49 27.23 24.24 -5.82
CA TYR A 49 26.10 23.90 -6.69
C TYR A 49 25.29 25.14 -7.08
N LYS A 50 24.94 25.99 -6.11
CA LYS A 50 24.14 27.20 -6.37
C LYS A 50 24.83 28.18 -7.30
N ASP A 51 26.15 28.31 -7.16
CA ASP A 51 26.96 29.20 -7.99
C ASP A 51 27.03 28.71 -9.44
N ALA A 52 27.17 27.39 -9.64
CA ALA A 52 27.27 26.78 -10.97
C ALA A 52 25.92 26.59 -11.69
N PHE A 53 24.86 26.23 -10.95
CA PHE A 53 23.59 25.77 -11.55
C PHE A 53 22.36 26.56 -11.07
N GLY A 54 22.52 27.50 -10.14
CA GLY A 54 21.43 28.33 -9.64
C GLY A 54 20.66 27.73 -8.45
N PRO A 55 19.44 28.23 -8.16
CA PRO A 55 18.75 27.98 -6.90
C PRO A 55 18.45 26.48 -6.67
N ILE A 56 18.63 26.04 -5.42
CA ILE A 56 18.23 24.70 -4.99
C ILE A 56 16.76 24.78 -4.54
N PRO A 57 15.87 23.90 -5.03
CA PRO A 57 14.48 23.83 -4.55
C PRO A 57 14.41 23.68 -3.02
N LYS A 58 13.30 24.15 -2.41
CA LYS A 58 13.11 24.19 -0.95
C LYS A 58 13.44 22.85 -0.26
N ASP A 59 13.07 21.73 -0.89
CA ASP A 59 13.27 20.37 -0.39
C ASP A 59 14.35 19.59 -1.16
N GLY A 60 15.15 20.29 -1.98
CA GLY A 60 16.22 19.72 -2.77
C GLY A 60 17.44 19.37 -1.92
N LEU A 61 17.84 18.09 -1.98
CA LEU A 61 19.14 17.63 -1.49
C LEU A 61 20.17 17.75 -2.60
N ILE A 62 21.42 18.02 -2.22
CA ILE A 62 22.55 17.91 -3.14
C ILE A 62 23.28 16.62 -2.81
N LEU A 63 23.38 15.74 -3.80
CA LEU A 63 23.96 14.41 -3.68
C LEU A 63 25.31 14.39 -4.40
N HIS A 64 26.29 13.75 -3.76
CA HIS A 64 27.60 13.48 -4.35
C HIS A 64 27.56 12.20 -5.16
N SER A 65 28.05 12.22 -6.41
CA SER A 65 28.31 11.00 -7.17
C SER A 65 29.58 10.27 -6.71
N CYS A 66 30.56 11.04 -6.22
CA CYS A 66 31.90 10.60 -5.82
C CYS A 66 32.02 10.08 -4.37
N ASP A 67 30.94 10.08 -3.59
CA ASP A 67 30.92 9.64 -2.18
C ASP A 67 31.92 10.33 -1.23
N ASN A 68 32.40 11.51 -1.62
CA ASN A 68 33.28 12.32 -0.82
C ASN A 68 32.55 13.57 -0.28
N PRO A 69 32.20 13.63 1.02
CA PRO A 69 31.50 14.76 1.63
C PRO A 69 32.24 16.10 1.54
N ALA A 70 33.58 16.08 1.43
CA ALA A 70 34.40 17.28 1.31
C ALA A 70 34.46 17.83 -0.12
N CYS A 71 34.02 17.06 -1.13
CA CYS A 71 34.04 17.49 -2.52
C CYS A 71 33.04 18.62 -2.77
N VAL A 72 33.49 19.67 -3.47
CA VAL A 72 32.68 20.81 -3.93
C VAL A 72 32.67 20.97 -5.45
N ASN A 73 33.17 19.98 -6.20
CA ASN A 73 33.19 20.01 -7.66
C ASN A 73 31.75 19.96 -8.20
N PRO A 74 31.22 21.00 -8.88
CA PRO A 74 29.85 21.00 -9.39
C PRO A 74 29.54 19.80 -10.29
N ALA A 75 30.51 19.27 -11.04
CA ALA A 75 30.32 18.09 -11.88
C ALA A 75 30.04 16.80 -11.08
N HIS A 76 30.39 16.77 -9.79
CA HIS A 76 30.12 15.65 -8.89
C HIS A 76 28.86 15.86 -8.04
N LEU A 77 28.12 16.94 -8.27
CA LEU A 77 26.95 17.32 -7.47
C LEU A 77 25.68 17.29 -8.31
N ARG A 78 24.60 16.75 -7.76
CA ARG A 78 23.28 16.71 -8.41
C ARG A 78 22.15 16.97 -7.42
N ILE A 79 21.05 17.55 -7.90
CA ILE A 79 19.81 17.62 -7.10
C ILE A 79 19.22 16.21 -6.96
N GLY A 80 18.75 15.90 -5.76
CA GLY A 80 18.03 14.68 -5.47
C GLY A 80 16.99 14.87 -4.37
N THR A 81 16.25 13.81 -4.12
CA THR A 81 15.27 13.73 -3.04
C THR A 81 15.82 12.89 -1.88
N HIS A 82 15.23 13.02 -0.70
CA HIS A 82 15.54 12.13 0.43
C HIS A 82 15.40 10.65 0.06
N LYS A 83 14.34 10.30 -0.71
CA LYS A 83 14.12 8.93 -1.18
C LYS A 83 15.26 8.43 -2.07
N ALA A 84 15.72 9.27 -3.00
CA ALA A 84 16.84 8.92 -3.88
C ALA A 84 18.16 8.77 -3.11
N ASN A 85 18.42 9.62 -2.11
CA ASN A 85 19.61 9.51 -1.26
C ASN A 85 19.62 8.21 -0.43
N VAL A 86 18.47 7.84 0.13
CA VAL A 86 18.35 6.59 0.91
C VAL A 86 18.51 5.38 0.00
N ALA A 87 17.92 5.40 -1.20
CA ALA A 87 18.07 4.31 -2.18
C ALA A 87 19.54 4.13 -2.60
N ASP A 88 20.26 5.21 -2.93
CA ASP A 88 21.69 5.16 -3.28
C ASP A 88 22.56 4.66 -2.11
N MET A 89 22.25 5.09 -0.88
CA MET A 89 22.93 4.59 0.32
C MET A 89 22.71 3.07 0.51
N ASP A 90 21.48 2.60 0.28
CA ASP A 90 21.13 1.18 0.42
C ASP A 90 21.78 0.33 -0.68
N GLU A 91 21.77 0.81 -1.93
CA GLU A 91 22.44 0.16 -3.07
C GLU A 91 23.94 0.04 -2.86
N ARG A 92 24.58 1.07 -2.30
CA ARG A 92 26.02 1.07 -1.99
C ARG A 92 26.37 0.41 -0.64
N GLY A 93 25.39 -0.16 0.08
CA GLY A 93 25.63 -0.86 1.34
C GLY A 93 26.12 0.02 2.49
N ARG A 94 25.87 1.34 2.46
CA ARG A 94 26.43 2.31 3.42
C ARG A 94 25.54 2.59 4.64
N ARG A 95 24.44 1.85 4.80
CA ARG A 95 23.53 2.06 5.94
C ARG A 95 24.19 1.60 7.24
N ASN A 96 24.15 2.44 8.27
CA ASN A 96 24.65 2.12 9.61
C ASN A 96 23.60 2.49 10.70
N PRO A 97 23.10 1.52 11.50
CA PRO A 97 23.37 0.09 11.40
C PRO A 97 22.80 -0.50 10.10
N PRO A 98 23.35 -1.61 9.60
CA PRO A 98 22.84 -2.27 8.40
C PRO A 98 21.36 -2.62 8.59
N HIS A 99 20.60 -2.63 7.48
CA HIS A 99 19.22 -3.10 7.55
C HIS A 99 19.25 -4.62 7.77
N LEU A 100 19.18 -5.04 9.04
CA LEU A 100 19.11 -6.44 9.43
C LEU A 100 17.85 -7.04 8.80
N LYS A 101 17.99 -8.20 8.16
CA LYS A 101 16.93 -8.90 7.43
C LYS A 101 16.80 -10.31 7.97
N GLY A 102 15.58 -10.81 7.94
CA GLY A 102 15.30 -12.19 8.34
C GLY A 102 15.78 -12.48 9.75
N GLU A 103 16.48 -13.61 9.94
CA GLU A 103 16.96 -14.05 11.26
C GLU A 103 18.01 -13.13 11.88
N THR A 104 18.71 -12.32 11.07
CA THR A 104 19.68 -11.33 11.61
C THR A 104 19.01 -10.16 12.33
N ASN A 105 17.69 -9.99 12.18
CA ASN A 105 16.95 -8.97 12.91
C ASN A 105 16.61 -9.49 14.32
N PRO A 106 17.05 -8.84 15.41
CA PRO A 106 16.78 -9.28 16.79
C PRO A 106 15.30 -9.37 17.16
N SER A 107 14.43 -8.68 16.42
CA SER A 107 12.98 -8.74 16.60
C SER A 107 12.29 -9.82 15.74
N SER A 108 13.05 -10.57 14.94
CA SER A 108 12.49 -11.65 14.12
C SER A 108 12.00 -12.78 15.01
N LYS A 109 10.76 -13.22 14.75
CA LYS A 109 10.15 -14.39 15.41
C LYS A 109 10.47 -15.70 14.68
N LEU A 110 11.04 -15.63 13.49
CA LEU A 110 11.33 -16.79 12.65
C LEU A 110 12.80 -16.83 12.27
N THR A 111 13.31 -18.04 12.07
CA THR A 111 14.60 -18.30 11.44
C THR A 111 14.43 -18.46 9.92
N ASP A 112 15.55 -18.39 9.19
CA ASP A 112 15.54 -18.60 7.74
C ASP A 112 14.99 -20.00 7.39
N ILE A 113 15.38 -21.01 8.17
CA ILE A 113 14.93 -22.40 8.01
C ILE A 113 13.41 -22.53 8.19
N GLN A 114 12.84 -21.93 9.23
CA GLN A 114 11.39 -22.00 9.48
C GLN A 114 10.58 -21.38 8.34
N VAL A 115 11.08 -20.31 7.73
CA VAL A 115 10.44 -19.68 6.58
C VAL A 115 10.49 -20.59 5.35
N ILE A 116 11.61 -21.29 5.15
CA ILE A 116 11.76 -22.27 4.08
C ILE A 116 10.79 -23.44 4.29
N GLU A 117 10.67 -23.95 5.52
CA GLU A 117 9.70 -25.01 5.88
C GLU A 117 8.25 -24.59 5.61
N ILE A 118 7.86 -23.38 6.03
CA ILE A 118 6.52 -22.81 5.76
C ILE A 118 6.23 -22.79 4.25
N ARG A 119 7.21 -22.36 3.44
CA ARG A 119 7.07 -22.33 1.99
C ARG A 119 6.97 -23.73 1.37
N ARG A 120 7.77 -24.69 1.86
CA ARG A 120 7.72 -26.10 1.41
C ARG A 120 6.39 -26.76 1.76
N ALA A 121 5.89 -26.58 2.99
CA ALA A 121 4.57 -27.06 3.41
C ALA A 121 3.45 -26.51 2.52
N TYR A 122 3.51 -25.21 2.21
CA TYR A 122 2.57 -24.59 1.29
C TYR A 122 2.62 -25.19 -0.12
N ILE A 123 3.83 -25.43 -0.65
CA ILE A 123 4.02 -26.06 -1.96
C ILE A 123 3.53 -27.51 -1.98
N ALA A 124 3.70 -28.23 -0.88
CA ALA A 124 3.14 -29.57 -0.69
C ALA A 124 1.60 -29.59 -0.61
N GLY A 125 0.93 -28.43 -0.67
CA GLY A 125 -0.52 -28.31 -0.69
C GLY A 125 -1.17 -28.21 0.68
N GLU A 126 -0.39 -27.97 1.74
CA GLU A 126 -0.96 -27.66 3.04
C GLU A 126 -1.73 -26.33 3.00
N LYS A 127 -2.84 -26.27 3.74
CA LYS A 127 -3.66 -25.06 3.85
C LYS A 127 -2.93 -24.02 4.69
N ARG A 128 -2.99 -22.74 4.31
CA ARG A 128 -2.30 -21.66 5.05
C ARG A 128 -2.78 -21.57 6.51
N GLU A 129 -4.05 -21.87 6.71
CA GLU A 129 -4.73 -21.91 8.01
C GLU A 129 -4.13 -22.97 8.94
N SER A 130 -3.60 -24.08 8.41
CA SER A 130 -2.97 -25.13 9.22
C SER A 130 -1.48 -24.91 9.47
N ILE A 131 -0.80 -24.12 8.65
CA ILE A 131 0.65 -23.88 8.78
C ILE A 131 0.96 -22.89 9.91
N GLY A 132 0.21 -21.78 9.98
CA GLY A 132 0.50 -20.67 10.90
C GLY A 132 0.60 -21.04 12.40
N PRO A 133 -0.33 -21.84 12.94
CA PRO A 133 -0.33 -22.21 14.36
C PRO A 133 0.96 -22.89 14.84
N ARG A 134 1.64 -23.67 13.99
CA ARG A 134 2.90 -24.37 14.34
C ARG A 134 4.03 -23.41 14.75
N TYR A 135 3.96 -22.17 14.25
CA TYR A 135 4.99 -21.15 14.44
C TYR A 135 4.44 -19.91 15.18
N GLY A 136 3.23 -19.98 15.75
CA GLY A 136 2.59 -18.84 16.42
C GLY A 136 2.32 -17.66 15.48
N LEU A 137 2.10 -17.93 14.19
CA LEU A 137 1.91 -16.91 13.16
C LEU A 137 0.44 -16.64 12.86
N SER A 138 0.15 -15.37 12.55
CA SER A 138 -1.16 -14.99 12.03
C SER A 138 -1.37 -15.49 10.59
N PRO A 139 -2.62 -15.70 10.14
CA PRO A 139 -2.91 -16.05 8.74
C PRO A 139 -2.33 -15.05 7.73
N LEU A 140 -2.26 -13.76 8.09
CA LEU A 140 -1.67 -12.72 7.26
C LEU A 140 -0.16 -12.92 7.11
N SER A 141 0.54 -13.24 8.21
CA SER A 141 1.98 -13.51 8.18
C SER A 141 2.31 -14.71 7.29
N VAL A 142 1.51 -15.79 7.36
CA VAL A 142 1.66 -16.95 6.48
C VAL A 142 1.39 -16.56 5.02
N SER A 143 0.37 -15.74 4.76
CA SER A 143 0.07 -15.21 3.43
C SER A 143 1.23 -14.39 2.84
N ASP A 144 1.86 -13.52 3.64
CA ASP A 144 3.00 -12.73 3.19
C ASP A 144 4.25 -13.57 2.89
N ILE A 145 4.51 -14.61 3.69
CA ILE A 145 5.61 -15.55 3.48
C ILE A 145 5.37 -16.39 2.21
N THR A 146 4.18 -16.97 2.07
CA THR A 146 3.82 -17.88 0.96
C THR A 146 3.53 -17.15 -0.35
N SER A 147 3.27 -15.84 -0.32
CA SER A 147 3.18 -15.01 -1.52
C SER A 147 4.53 -14.43 -1.97
N GLY A 148 5.61 -14.68 -1.21
CA GLY A 148 6.94 -14.14 -1.48
C GLY A 148 7.08 -12.63 -1.24
N ARG A 149 6.10 -11.99 -0.58
CA ARG A 149 6.21 -10.57 -0.21
C ARG A 149 7.20 -10.36 0.93
N ALA A 150 7.15 -11.23 1.94
CA ALA A 150 8.10 -11.27 3.03
C ALA A 150 9.26 -12.22 2.70
N TRP A 151 10.43 -12.00 3.31
CA TRP A 151 11.61 -12.86 3.18
C TRP A 151 12.06 -13.07 1.73
N LYS A 152 12.08 -11.99 0.95
CA LYS A 152 12.46 -12.02 -0.48
C LYS A 152 13.87 -12.54 -0.72
N HIS A 153 14.79 -12.30 0.22
CA HIS A 153 16.18 -12.74 0.14
C HIS A 153 16.34 -14.27 0.21
N LEU A 154 15.32 -15.00 0.67
CA LEU A 154 15.32 -16.48 0.70
C LEU A 154 14.62 -17.11 -0.52
N LEU A 155 14.21 -16.33 -1.52
CA LEU A 155 13.55 -16.88 -2.71
C LEU A 155 14.61 -17.51 -3.64
N GLY A 156 14.56 -18.82 -3.83
CA GLY A 156 15.43 -19.53 -4.78
C GLY A 156 16.89 -19.70 -4.36
N VAL A 157 17.25 -19.29 -3.14
CA VAL A 157 18.61 -19.42 -2.60
C VAL A 157 18.80 -20.79 -1.98
N ASP A 158 19.93 -21.47 -2.24
CA ASP A 158 20.31 -22.76 -1.63
C ASP A 158 19.21 -23.84 -1.66
N GLY A 159 18.45 -23.93 -2.75
CA GLY A 159 17.36 -24.88 -2.90
C GLY A 159 16.10 -24.55 -2.09
N ALA A 160 16.00 -23.31 -1.58
CA ALA A 160 14.76 -22.75 -1.04
C ALA A 160 13.75 -22.50 -2.18
N PRO A 161 12.44 -22.62 -1.89
CA PRO A 161 11.41 -22.33 -2.89
C PRO A 161 11.53 -20.95 -3.54
N SER A 162 11.45 -20.93 -4.87
CA SER A 162 11.45 -19.72 -5.68
C SER A 162 10.07 -19.07 -5.69
N LEU A 163 10.01 -17.83 -6.20
CA LEU A 163 8.72 -17.16 -6.42
C LEU A 163 7.84 -17.91 -7.45
N ALA A 164 8.46 -18.60 -8.41
CA ALA A 164 7.72 -19.40 -9.40
C ALA A 164 7.06 -20.60 -8.73
N ASP A 165 7.77 -21.31 -7.85
CA ASP A 165 7.24 -22.47 -7.11
C ASP A 165 6.05 -22.07 -6.23
N LEU A 166 6.18 -20.93 -5.51
CA LEU A 166 5.10 -20.39 -4.68
C LEU A 166 3.87 -19.98 -5.49
N LYS A 167 4.08 -19.43 -6.69
CA LYS A 167 2.97 -19.07 -7.59
C LYS A 167 2.31 -20.31 -8.18
N ALA A 168 3.08 -21.33 -8.54
CA ALA A 168 2.56 -22.59 -9.06
C ALA A 168 1.73 -23.34 -8.00
N ALA A 169 2.17 -23.31 -6.74
CA ALA A 169 1.42 -23.85 -5.61
C ALA A 169 0.18 -23.04 -5.21
N ARG A 170 -0.01 -21.85 -5.80
CA ARG A 170 -1.18 -21.04 -5.50
C ARG A 170 -2.41 -21.76 -5.99
N ARG A 171 -3.19 -22.28 -5.03
CA ARG A 171 -4.60 -22.63 -5.21
C ARG A 171 -5.40 -21.39 -5.54
N ILE A 172 -5.28 -20.94 -6.78
CA ILE A 172 -6.34 -20.23 -7.45
C ILE A 172 -7.40 -21.31 -7.65
N THR A 173 -8.63 -21.10 -7.19
CA THR A 173 -9.77 -21.81 -7.78
C THR A 173 -9.83 -21.35 -9.23
N SER A 174 -8.97 -21.92 -10.09
CA SER A 174 -9.00 -21.70 -11.52
C SER A 174 -10.25 -22.42 -12.00
N VAL A 175 -11.32 -21.66 -12.15
CA VAL A 175 -12.49 -22.11 -12.89
C VAL A 175 -11.99 -22.45 -14.30
N ALA A 176 -12.24 -23.66 -14.79
CA ALA A 176 -11.94 -23.97 -16.19
C ALA A 176 -12.95 -23.25 -17.09
N GLU A 177 -12.62 -23.06 -18.36
CA GLU A 177 -13.57 -22.49 -19.32
C GLU A 177 -14.88 -23.30 -19.38
N ALA A 178 -14.76 -24.63 -19.35
CA ALA A 178 -15.90 -25.55 -19.29
C ALA A 178 -16.78 -25.31 -18.04
N ASP A 179 -16.17 -25.07 -16.89
CA ASP A 179 -16.91 -24.80 -15.65
C ASP A 179 -17.64 -23.45 -15.72
N ALA A 180 -17.04 -22.43 -16.34
CA ALA A 180 -17.69 -21.13 -16.53
C ALA A 180 -18.91 -21.25 -17.46
N ARG A 181 -18.78 -22.04 -18.54
CA ARG A 181 -19.88 -22.35 -19.46
C ARG A 181 -21.00 -23.14 -18.76
N GLU A 182 -20.63 -24.11 -17.93
CA GLU A 182 -21.59 -24.88 -17.15
C GLU A 182 -22.34 -24.01 -16.13
N VAL A 183 -21.65 -23.07 -15.47
CA VAL A 183 -22.29 -22.08 -14.59
C VAL A 183 -23.32 -21.25 -15.35
N TRP A 184 -23.01 -20.77 -16.57
CA TRP A 184 -23.99 -20.04 -17.38
C TRP A 184 -25.18 -20.91 -17.77
N ARG A 185 -24.96 -22.15 -18.21
CA ARG A 185 -26.03 -23.10 -18.54
C ARG A 185 -26.99 -23.28 -17.37
N LEU A 186 -26.46 -23.59 -16.18
CA LEU A 186 -27.24 -23.79 -14.96
C LEU A 186 -27.97 -22.51 -14.51
N HIS A 187 -27.34 -21.35 -14.71
CA HIS A 187 -27.94 -20.05 -14.42
C HIS A 187 -29.15 -19.76 -15.32
N PHE A 188 -29.05 -20.01 -16.63
CA PHE A 188 -30.17 -19.86 -17.56
C PHE A 188 -31.26 -20.92 -17.39
N GLU A 189 -30.95 -22.06 -16.76
CA GLU A 189 -31.95 -23.02 -16.24
C GLU A 189 -32.65 -22.54 -14.96
N ARG A 190 -32.39 -21.30 -14.53
CA ARG A 190 -32.97 -20.69 -13.31
C ARG A 190 -32.59 -21.43 -12.02
N LYS A 191 -31.39 -22.00 -11.95
CA LYS A 191 -30.84 -22.45 -10.67
C LYS A 191 -30.30 -21.28 -9.87
N SER A 192 -30.49 -21.33 -8.56
CA SER A 192 -29.92 -20.34 -7.64
C SER A 192 -28.41 -20.50 -7.50
N VAL A 193 -27.70 -19.43 -7.12
CA VAL A 193 -26.24 -19.49 -6.91
C VAL A 193 -25.82 -20.62 -5.94
N PRO A 194 -26.52 -20.87 -4.80
CA PRO A 194 -26.21 -22.01 -3.95
C PRO A 194 -26.33 -23.37 -4.66
N GLU A 195 -27.36 -23.60 -5.46
CA GLU A 195 -27.54 -24.85 -6.22
C GLU A 195 -26.45 -25.04 -7.28
N ILE A 196 -26.02 -23.93 -7.92
CA ILE A 196 -24.92 -23.96 -8.89
C ILE A 196 -23.58 -24.29 -8.19
N VAL A 197 -23.33 -23.71 -7.01
CA VAL A 197 -22.14 -24.03 -6.19
C VAL A 197 -22.12 -25.50 -5.81
N GLU A 198 -23.26 -26.05 -5.38
CA GLU A 198 -23.37 -27.47 -5.01
C GLU A 198 -23.11 -28.39 -6.21
N GLN A 199 -23.65 -28.08 -7.38
CA GLN A 199 -23.52 -28.93 -8.58
C GLN A 199 -22.16 -28.83 -9.26
N THR A 200 -21.53 -27.66 -9.24
CA THR A 200 -20.23 -27.45 -9.91
C THR A 200 -19.03 -27.67 -8.98
N GLY A 201 -19.25 -27.68 -7.66
CA GLY A 201 -18.18 -27.69 -6.66
C GLY A 201 -17.34 -26.41 -6.63
N LEU A 202 -17.69 -25.38 -7.41
CA LEU A 202 -16.98 -24.12 -7.46
C LEU A 202 -17.28 -23.27 -6.22
N GLY A 203 -16.30 -22.43 -5.83
CA GLY A 203 -16.50 -21.49 -4.73
C GLY A 203 -17.58 -20.44 -5.03
N PHE A 204 -18.35 -20.06 -4.01
CA PHE A 204 -19.44 -19.08 -4.12
C PHE A 204 -19.05 -17.79 -4.85
N HIS A 205 -17.89 -17.20 -4.53
CA HIS A 205 -17.44 -15.97 -5.18
C HIS A 205 -17.09 -16.14 -6.66
N ALA A 206 -16.67 -17.34 -7.08
CA ALA A 206 -16.40 -17.64 -8.48
C ALA A 206 -17.72 -17.71 -9.25
N VAL A 207 -18.69 -18.49 -8.77
CA VAL A 207 -20.03 -18.61 -9.36
C VAL A 207 -20.73 -17.24 -9.41
N ALA A 208 -20.73 -16.48 -8.31
CA ALA A 208 -21.33 -15.15 -8.27
C ALA A 208 -20.65 -14.14 -9.21
N GLY A 209 -19.34 -14.28 -9.46
CA GLY A 209 -18.61 -13.47 -10.42
C GLY A 209 -18.99 -13.76 -11.87
N ILE A 210 -19.16 -15.05 -12.19
CA ILE A 210 -19.55 -15.54 -13.53
C ILE A 210 -21.00 -15.15 -13.85
N VAL A 211 -21.93 -15.45 -12.93
CA VAL A 211 -23.35 -15.11 -13.04
C VAL A 211 -23.58 -13.60 -13.08
N GLY A 212 -22.78 -12.82 -12.35
CA GLY A 212 -22.88 -11.35 -12.36
C GLY A 212 -22.15 -10.67 -13.52
N GLY A 213 -21.57 -11.42 -14.47
CA GLY A 213 -20.84 -10.88 -15.61
C GLY A 213 -19.57 -10.10 -15.24
N LYS A 214 -19.02 -10.30 -14.03
CA LYS A 214 -17.79 -9.64 -13.57
C LYS A 214 -16.54 -10.30 -14.15
N THR A 215 -16.60 -11.59 -14.40
CA THR A 215 -15.52 -12.44 -14.93
C THR A 215 -15.96 -13.10 -16.26
N TRP A 216 -15.01 -13.70 -17.00
CA TRP A 216 -15.26 -14.48 -18.23
C TRP A 216 -15.91 -13.77 -19.43
N ARG A 217 -16.06 -12.44 -19.40
CA ARG A 217 -16.57 -11.61 -20.53
C ARG A 217 -15.77 -11.69 -21.83
N HIS A 218 -14.56 -12.25 -21.80
CA HIS A 218 -13.67 -12.33 -22.97
C HIS A 218 -13.95 -13.54 -23.86
N LEU A 219 -14.75 -14.52 -23.40
CA LEU A 219 -15.15 -15.65 -24.23
C LEU A 219 -16.08 -15.16 -25.34
N PRO A 220 -15.94 -15.66 -26.57
CA PRO A 220 -16.69 -15.17 -27.73
C PRO A 220 -18.21 -15.33 -27.59
N ASP A 221 -18.65 -16.27 -26.78
CA ASP A 221 -20.04 -16.59 -26.49
C ASP A 221 -20.45 -16.25 -25.04
N ALA A 222 -19.67 -15.42 -24.36
CA ALA A 222 -20.02 -14.95 -23.03
C ALA A 222 -21.34 -14.15 -23.08
N PRO A 223 -22.36 -14.51 -22.28
CA PRO A 223 -23.60 -13.75 -22.22
C PRO A 223 -23.35 -12.33 -21.70
N THR A 224 -24.11 -11.38 -22.22
CA THR A 224 -24.10 -9.99 -21.77
C THR A 224 -24.57 -9.87 -20.32
N VAL A 225 -24.22 -8.77 -19.66
CA VAL A 225 -24.66 -8.51 -18.27
C VAL A 225 -26.19 -8.44 -18.21
N GLU A 226 -26.80 -7.89 -19.25
CA GLU A 226 -28.25 -7.79 -19.44
C GLU A 226 -28.90 -9.18 -19.54
N GLU A 227 -28.37 -10.07 -20.38
CA GLU A 227 -28.84 -11.45 -20.52
C GLU A 227 -28.68 -12.24 -19.22
N LEU A 228 -27.55 -12.10 -18.53
CA LEU A 228 -27.32 -12.75 -17.24
C LEU A 228 -28.31 -12.27 -16.18
N HIS A 229 -28.62 -10.97 -16.14
CA HIS A 229 -29.63 -10.44 -15.22
C HIS A 229 -31.04 -10.92 -15.57
N ALA A 230 -31.37 -11.09 -16.85
CA ALA A 230 -32.66 -11.61 -17.30
C ALA A 230 -32.81 -13.13 -17.08
N GLY A 231 -31.71 -13.88 -17.18
CA GLY A 231 -31.69 -15.34 -17.04
C GLY A 231 -31.74 -15.84 -15.60
N GLY A 232 -31.39 -15.00 -14.63
CA GLY A 232 -31.33 -15.40 -13.22
C GLY A 232 -32.69 -15.59 -12.56
N VAL A 233 -32.71 -16.38 -11.50
CA VAL A 233 -33.80 -16.36 -10.53
C VAL A 233 -33.89 -14.92 -10.00
N GLY A 234 -34.95 -14.19 -10.36
CA GLY A 234 -35.18 -12.84 -9.86
C GLY A 234 -34.95 -12.82 -8.36
N ARG A 235 -34.29 -11.77 -7.83
CA ARG A 235 -33.78 -11.69 -6.45
C ARG A 235 -34.87 -12.02 -5.42
N GLY A 236 -35.11 -13.31 -5.19
CA GLY A 236 -35.87 -13.82 -4.07
C GLY A 236 -35.06 -13.48 -2.84
N HIS A 237 -35.69 -12.78 -1.91
CA HIS A 237 -35.11 -12.47 -0.62
C HIS A 237 -34.33 -13.67 -0.08
N ASN A 238 -33.03 -13.44 0.14
CA ASN A 238 -32.06 -14.36 0.73
C ASN A 238 -32.72 -15.26 1.80
N GLN A 239 -33.02 -16.52 1.45
CA GLN A 239 -33.68 -17.49 2.35
C GLN A 239 -32.74 -18.03 3.44
N PHE A 240 -31.51 -17.55 3.54
CA PHE A 240 -30.67 -17.72 4.73
C PHE A 240 -31.06 -16.73 5.84
N SER A 241 -32.32 -16.76 6.27
CA SER A 241 -32.70 -16.23 7.57
C SER A 241 -32.59 -17.38 8.57
N ARG A 242 -31.42 -17.51 9.20
CA ARG A 242 -31.31 -18.28 10.45
C ARG A 242 -32.30 -17.66 11.44
N GLY A 243 -33.12 -18.52 12.05
CA GLY A 243 -34.18 -18.14 12.98
C GLY A 243 -33.70 -17.21 14.08
N GLY A 244 -34.60 -16.30 14.48
CA GLY A 244 -34.34 -15.28 15.48
C GLY A 244 -35.02 -13.98 15.09
N ASP A 245 -36.33 -13.93 15.27
CA ASP A 245 -37.14 -12.72 15.19
C ASP A 245 -36.60 -11.69 16.21
N THR A 246 -36.08 -10.58 15.71
CA THR A 246 -36.03 -9.22 16.31
C THR A 246 -35.13 -8.36 15.42
N ARG A 247 -35.54 -8.08 14.18
CA ARG A 247 -34.88 -7.01 13.42
C ARG A 247 -35.25 -5.66 14.04
N SER A 248 -34.41 -5.19 14.95
CA SER A 248 -34.35 -3.78 15.30
C SER A 248 -34.11 -2.99 14.01
N ALA A 249 -35.03 -2.09 13.67
CA ALA A 249 -35.00 -1.31 12.44
C ALA A 249 -33.64 -0.62 12.31
N HIS A 250 -32.86 -1.02 11.30
CA HIS A 250 -31.56 -0.41 11.08
C HIS A 250 -31.78 1.04 10.64
N PRO A 251 -31.15 2.03 11.30
CA PRO A 251 -31.37 3.43 10.97
C PRO A 251 -30.97 3.71 9.52
N LYS A 252 -31.80 4.49 8.82
CA LYS A 252 -31.57 4.92 7.44
C LYS A 252 -30.17 5.54 7.32
N THR A 253 -29.44 5.18 6.25
CA THR A 253 -28.08 5.69 6.00
C THR A 253 -28.04 6.99 5.22
N LYS A 254 -29.17 7.40 4.61
CA LYS A 254 -29.28 8.64 3.83
C LYS A 254 -30.51 9.43 4.27
N ILE A 255 -30.32 10.72 4.53
CA ILE A 255 -31.37 11.69 4.80
C ILE A 255 -31.73 12.35 3.47
N PRO A 256 -33.00 12.34 3.03
CA PRO A 256 -33.42 13.08 1.85
C PRO A 256 -33.12 14.57 1.99
N THR A 257 -32.63 15.21 0.92
CA THR A 257 -32.32 16.65 0.93
C THR A 257 -33.53 17.51 1.32
N SER A 258 -34.74 17.05 1.02
CA SER A 258 -36.01 17.69 1.42
C SER A 258 -36.25 17.72 2.93
N GLU A 259 -35.64 16.82 3.70
CA GLU A 259 -35.81 16.75 5.17
C GLU A 259 -34.79 17.61 5.94
N ILE A 260 -33.73 18.08 5.26
CA ILE A 260 -32.64 18.88 5.87
C ILE A 260 -33.15 20.17 6.54
N PRO A 261 -34.03 20.99 5.91
CA PRO A 261 -34.53 22.22 6.55
C PRO A 261 -35.31 21.95 7.85
N ALA A 262 -36.13 20.89 7.87
CA ALA A 262 -36.89 20.52 9.06
C ALA A 262 -35.98 20.01 10.20
N ILE A 263 -34.93 19.25 9.86
CA ILE A 263 -33.90 18.82 10.82
C ILE A 263 -33.18 20.03 11.43
N LEU A 264 -32.77 21.00 10.61
CA LEU A 264 -32.09 22.21 11.09
C LEU A 264 -32.99 23.06 11.99
N ALA A 265 -34.28 23.19 11.67
CA ALA A 265 -35.25 23.92 12.49
C ALA A 265 -35.41 23.31 13.90
N ARG A 266 -35.46 21.97 14.00
CA ARG A 266 -35.53 21.26 15.29
C ARG A 266 -34.27 21.44 16.13
N LEU A 267 -33.10 21.41 15.48
CA LEU A 267 -31.83 21.70 16.15
C LEU A 267 -31.73 23.15 16.63
N ALA A 268 -32.26 24.11 15.85
CA ALA A 268 -32.35 25.52 16.24
C ALA A 268 -33.34 25.74 17.39
N ALA A 269 -34.40 24.93 17.47
CA ALA A 269 -35.33 24.90 18.59
C ALA A 269 -34.77 24.22 19.86
N GLY A 270 -33.50 23.79 19.85
CA GLY A 270 -32.80 23.26 21.02
C GLY A 270 -32.90 21.74 21.21
N GLU A 271 -33.45 20.99 20.25
CA GLU A 271 -33.48 19.53 20.33
C GLU A 271 -32.07 18.92 20.21
N THR A 272 -31.82 17.83 20.94
CA THR A 272 -30.53 17.14 20.91
C THR A 272 -30.36 16.31 19.64
N LEU A 273 -29.10 16.05 19.25
CA LEU A 273 -28.78 15.22 18.07
C LEU A 273 -29.36 13.80 18.21
N GLU A 274 -29.40 13.25 19.43
CA GLU A 274 -30.06 11.97 19.71
C GLU A 274 -31.58 12.01 19.48
N ALA A 275 -32.27 13.06 19.97
CA ALA A 275 -33.72 13.18 19.83
C ALA A 275 -34.15 13.34 18.36
N VAL A 276 -33.42 14.17 17.61
CA VAL A 276 -33.65 14.35 16.17
C VAL A 276 -33.31 13.06 15.42
N GLY A 277 -32.18 12.41 15.74
CA GLY A 277 -31.82 11.13 15.12
C GLY A 277 -32.88 10.04 15.32
N LYS A 278 -33.48 9.96 16.51
CA LYS A 278 -34.58 9.03 16.80
C LYS A 278 -35.83 9.34 15.97
N THR A 279 -36.19 10.61 15.83
CA THR A 279 -37.37 11.07 15.09
C THR A 279 -37.28 10.70 13.59
N TYR A 280 -36.10 10.86 12.99
CA TYR A 280 -35.88 10.59 11.57
C TYR A 280 -35.37 9.16 11.28
N GLY A 281 -35.18 8.35 12.32
CA GLY A 281 -34.67 6.99 12.19
C GLY A 281 -33.25 6.93 11.61
N VAL A 282 -32.39 7.87 11.98
CA VAL A 282 -31.01 8.03 11.48
C VAL A 282 -30.01 8.16 12.62
N LYS A 283 -28.74 7.80 12.36
CA LYS A 283 -27.69 7.93 13.39
C LYS A 283 -27.41 9.41 13.69
N LYS A 284 -27.14 9.73 14.97
CA LYS A 284 -26.78 11.09 15.41
C LYS A 284 -25.60 11.71 14.65
N THR A 285 -24.69 10.88 14.15
CA THR A 285 -23.55 11.31 13.31
C THR A 285 -23.99 11.93 11.99
N ALA A 286 -25.06 11.42 11.37
CA ALA A 286 -25.62 12.00 10.14
C ALA A 286 -26.21 13.40 10.41
N ILE A 287 -26.92 13.57 11.54
CA ILE A 287 -27.46 14.86 11.98
C ILE A 287 -26.33 15.85 12.30
N TRP A 288 -25.25 15.38 12.93
CA TRP A 288 -24.06 16.20 13.20
C TRP A 288 -23.42 16.76 11.93
N HIS A 289 -23.27 15.95 10.88
CA HIS A 289 -22.73 16.40 9.59
C HIS A 289 -23.60 17.48 8.94
N ILE A 290 -24.94 17.35 9.02
CA ILE A 290 -25.88 18.37 8.54
C ILE A 290 -25.69 19.68 9.30
N LYS A 291 -25.65 19.62 10.65
CA LYS A 291 -25.44 20.80 11.50
C LYS A 291 -24.11 21.50 11.19
N LYS A 292 -23.04 20.73 11.00
CA LYS A 292 -21.71 21.24 10.68
C LYS A 292 -21.67 21.92 9.30
N ALA A 293 -22.32 21.33 8.29
CA ALA A 293 -22.37 21.88 6.94
C ALA A 293 -23.21 23.18 6.86
N ALA A 294 -24.19 23.35 7.76
CA ALA A 294 -25.05 24.53 7.82
C ALA A 294 -24.49 25.67 8.70
N SER A 295 -23.42 25.43 9.46
CA SER A 295 -22.78 26.47 10.27
C SER A 295 -21.81 27.25 9.38
N PRO A 296 -21.85 28.60 9.35
CA PRO A 296 -20.86 29.38 8.63
C PRO A 296 -19.47 29.05 9.16
N SER A 297 -18.55 28.69 8.27
CA SER A 297 -17.14 28.55 8.60
C SER A 297 -16.60 29.91 9.06
N CYS A 298 -16.25 30.03 10.35
CA CYS A 298 -15.27 31.01 10.81
C CYS A 298 -13.90 30.74 10.19
#